data_AF-A8N4U4-F1
#
_entry.id   AF-A8N4U4-F1
#
_cell.length_a   1.000
_cell.length_b   1.000
_cell.length_c   1.000
_cell.angle_alpha   90.00
_cell.angle_beta   90.00
_cell.angle_gamma   90.00
#
_symmetry.space_group_name_H-M   'P 1'
#
loop_
_entity.id
_entity.type
_entity.pdbx_description
1 polymer ?
#
loop_
_entity_poly.entity_id
_entity_poly.type
_entity_poly.pdbx_seq_one_letter_code
_entity_poly.pdbx_strand_id
1 'polypeptide(L)'
;MSSSATTPDTTVLPAPKPSGYCEFDDCPDVEEGAVAKSRCSVCKDYSYCSQKCQKLHWKQHHKWGCSSLVVEKDKAFLEPDPEELKKLEDVVVRWHAAFEKLPRETPSSRAWKASSLPESQELLQLEIPSGSSYTRLPQDHTTYPFRLPLTLIARRFTSEMLSSLSPEARTVLGGYITTCGHNPPKPHFTKIYGPKVVGKPADLAPGEYNFWMTLAPYMTIQDFGVCEFGEWEVRMRALATARVFLWDDRNLNGKK
;
A
#
# COMPACT_ATOMS: atom_id res chain seq x y z
N MET A 1 43.12 -8.20 -3.84
CA MET A 1 41.98 -8.27 -2.89
C MET A 1 40.74 -8.57 -3.71
N SER A 2 40.33 -9.84 -3.78
CA SER A 2 39.14 -10.26 -4.53
C SER A 2 37.92 -10.02 -3.65
N SER A 3 37.08 -9.06 -4.01
CA SER A 3 35.76 -8.88 -3.40
C SER A 3 34.88 -10.05 -3.82
N SER A 4 34.66 -11.00 -2.90
CA SER A 4 33.60 -12.00 -3.06
C SER A 4 32.26 -11.28 -3.11
N ALA A 5 31.58 -11.33 -4.25
CA ALA A 5 30.18 -10.94 -4.35
C ALA A 5 29.35 -11.97 -3.58
N THR A 6 28.97 -11.64 -2.34
CA THR A 6 28.03 -12.43 -1.56
C THR A 6 26.70 -12.44 -2.30
N THR A 7 26.28 -13.60 -2.82
CA THR A 7 24.93 -13.75 -3.39
C THR A 7 23.89 -13.44 -2.31
N PRO A 8 22.93 -12.54 -2.57
CA PRO A 8 21.92 -12.19 -1.59
C PRO A 8 21.06 -13.42 -1.23
N ASP A 9 20.79 -13.61 0.06
CA ASP A 9 19.93 -14.68 0.56
C ASP A 9 18.47 -14.32 0.23
N THR A 10 17.93 -15.02 -0.78
CA THR A 10 16.58 -14.78 -1.29
C THR A 10 15.63 -15.94 -0.96
N THR A 11 14.38 -15.62 -0.65
CA THR A 11 13.29 -16.60 -0.49
C THR A 11 12.12 -16.22 -1.38
N VAL A 12 11.42 -17.22 -1.94
CA VAL A 12 10.21 -16.99 -2.76
C VAL A 12 8.97 -17.30 -1.94
N LEU A 13 8.09 -16.31 -1.79
CA LEU A 13 6.81 -16.49 -1.12
C LEU A 13 5.89 -17.41 -1.93
N PRO A 14 4.98 -18.15 -1.27
CA PRO A 14 3.97 -18.94 -1.97
C PRO A 14 3.14 -18.05 -2.90
N ALA A 15 2.78 -18.58 -4.07
CA ALA A 15 1.93 -17.85 -4.99
C ALA A 15 0.46 -17.85 -4.52
N PRO A 16 -0.29 -16.76 -4.73
CA PRO A 16 -1.74 -16.75 -4.54
C PRO A 16 -2.42 -17.83 -5.40
N LYS A 17 -3.58 -18.32 -4.99
CA LYS A 17 -4.36 -19.26 -5.81
C LYS A 17 -4.78 -18.61 -7.14
N PRO A 18 -4.74 -19.33 -8.27
CA PRO A 18 -5.21 -18.82 -9.56
C PRO A 18 -6.70 -18.57 -9.60
N SER A 19 -7.08 -17.40 -10.10
CA SER A 19 -8.41 -17.21 -10.63
C SER A 19 -8.58 -18.06 -11.90
N GLY A 20 -9.74 -18.71 -12.03
CA GLY A 20 -10.13 -19.44 -13.23
C GLY A 20 -10.60 -18.54 -14.38
N TYR A 21 -10.77 -17.25 -14.14
CA TYR A 21 -11.25 -16.26 -15.10
C TYR A 21 -10.27 -15.11 -15.28
N CYS A 22 -10.38 -14.39 -16.39
CA CYS A 22 -9.62 -13.17 -16.65
C CYS A 22 -9.96 -12.10 -15.62
N GLU A 23 -8.96 -11.62 -14.89
CA GLU A 23 -9.14 -10.62 -13.82
C GLU A 23 -8.94 -9.19 -14.30
N PHE A 24 -8.85 -9.00 -15.62
CA PHE A 24 -8.90 -7.68 -16.22
C PHE A 24 -10.36 -7.24 -16.36
N ASP A 25 -10.76 -6.17 -15.67
CA ASP A 25 -12.16 -5.73 -15.63
C ASP A 25 -12.71 -5.35 -17.00
N ASP A 26 -11.92 -4.65 -17.82
CA ASP A 26 -12.30 -4.30 -19.19
C ASP A 26 -11.94 -5.42 -20.19
N CYS A 27 -12.04 -6.68 -19.78
CA CYS A 27 -11.75 -7.82 -20.65
C CYS A 27 -12.76 -7.83 -21.82
N PRO A 28 -12.29 -7.69 -23.08
CA PRO A 28 -13.19 -7.62 -24.24
C PRO A 28 -13.94 -8.94 -24.49
N ASP A 29 -13.43 -10.05 -23.93
CA ASP A 29 -13.97 -11.40 -24.17
C ASP A 29 -14.78 -11.93 -22.95
N VAL A 30 -15.22 -11.04 -22.04
CA VAL A 30 -15.84 -11.46 -20.76
C VAL A 30 -17.13 -12.28 -20.96
N GLU A 31 -17.91 -11.94 -21.98
CA GLU A 31 -19.20 -12.60 -22.29
C GLU A 31 -19.02 -14.04 -22.78
N GLU A 32 -17.83 -14.40 -23.29
CA GLU A 32 -17.49 -15.76 -23.73
C GLU A 32 -16.90 -16.63 -22.59
N GLY A 33 -17.01 -16.17 -21.35
CA GLY A 33 -16.48 -16.88 -20.18
C GLY A 33 -14.95 -16.93 -20.18
N ALA A 34 -14.30 -15.80 -20.46
CA ALA A 34 -12.85 -15.63 -20.60
C ALA A 34 -12.01 -16.41 -19.55
N VAL A 35 -11.74 -17.68 -19.83
CA VAL A 35 -10.97 -18.57 -18.95
C VAL A 35 -9.54 -18.08 -18.88
N ALA A 36 -9.01 -17.98 -17.66
CA ALA A 36 -7.62 -17.61 -17.45
C ALA A 36 -6.68 -18.68 -18.03
N LYS A 37 -5.75 -18.26 -18.89
CA LYS A 37 -4.72 -19.14 -19.50
C LYS A 37 -3.32 -18.86 -18.99
N SER A 38 -3.13 -17.72 -18.35
CA SER A 38 -1.83 -17.24 -17.88
C SER A 38 -1.99 -16.35 -16.66
N ARG A 39 -0.87 -16.04 -15.98
CA ARG A 39 -0.84 -15.11 -14.84
C ARG A 39 0.33 -14.16 -14.99
N CYS A 40 0.28 -13.03 -14.30
CA CYS A 40 1.40 -12.12 -14.24
C CYS A 40 2.65 -12.86 -13.74
N SER A 41 3.74 -12.82 -14.51
CA SER A 41 4.97 -13.54 -14.18
C SER A 41 5.67 -13.00 -12.94
N VAL A 42 5.43 -11.75 -12.57
CA VAL A 42 6.09 -11.05 -11.45
C VAL A 42 5.36 -11.30 -10.13
N CYS A 43 4.11 -10.86 -10.03
CA CYS A 43 3.34 -10.95 -8.77
C CYS A 43 2.59 -12.27 -8.60
N LYS A 44 2.37 -13.01 -9.71
CA LYS A 44 1.51 -14.20 -9.78
C LYS A 44 0.07 -14.01 -9.32
N ASP A 45 -0.34 -12.79 -8.95
CA ASP A 45 -1.64 -12.53 -8.33
C ASP A 45 -2.76 -12.49 -9.37
N TYR A 46 -2.60 -11.70 -10.43
CA TYR A 46 -3.58 -11.56 -11.50
C TYR A 46 -3.46 -12.62 -12.60
N SER A 47 -4.60 -13.21 -12.94
CA SER A 47 -4.83 -14.14 -14.05
C SER A 47 -5.43 -13.45 -15.29
N TYR A 48 -5.06 -13.92 -16.47
CA TYR A 48 -5.49 -13.35 -17.75
C TYR A 48 -5.85 -14.44 -18.77
N CYS A 49 -6.89 -14.21 -19.56
CA CYS A 49 -7.25 -15.08 -20.69
C CYS A 49 -6.25 -14.97 -21.85
N SER A 50 -5.56 -13.84 -21.98
CA SER A 50 -4.61 -13.57 -23.07
C SER A 50 -3.53 -12.57 -22.67
N GLN A 51 -2.41 -12.56 -23.41
CA GLN A 51 -1.40 -11.51 -23.26
C GLN A 51 -1.92 -10.12 -23.61
N LYS A 52 -2.95 -10.02 -24.47
CA LYS A 52 -3.60 -8.74 -24.80
C LYS A 52 -4.23 -8.14 -23.54
N CYS A 53 -5.01 -8.91 -22.79
CA CYS A 53 -5.62 -8.46 -21.53
C CYS A 53 -4.55 -8.10 -20.49
N GLN A 54 -3.47 -8.89 -20.37
CA GLN A 54 -2.36 -8.53 -19.48
C GLN A 54 -1.72 -7.18 -19.84
N LYS A 55 -1.48 -6.91 -21.13
CA LYS A 55 -0.89 -5.64 -21.59
C LYS A 55 -1.82 -4.45 -21.38
N LEU A 56 -3.12 -4.62 -21.61
CA LEU A 56 -4.12 -3.59 -21.36
C LEU A 56 -4.22 -3.29 -19.86
N HIS A 57 -4.37 -4.32 -19.03
CA HIS A 57 -4.42 -4.18 -17.58
C HIS A 57 -3.15 -3.51 -17.03
N TRP A 58 -1.97 -3.87 -17.57
CA TRP A 58 -0.69 -3.23 -17.22
C TRP A 58 -0.70 -1.72 -17.44
N LYS A 59 -1.17 -1.26 -18.60
CA LYS A 59 -1.20 0.16 -18.94
C LYS A 59 -2.18 0.94 -18.07
N GLN A 60 -3.31 0.33 -17.70
CA GLN A 60 -4.35 1.02 -16.97
C GLN A 60 -4.10 1.04 -15.45
N HIS A 61 -3.82 -0.12 -14.84
CA HIS A 61 -3.82 -0.23 -13.37
C HIS A 61 -2.72 -1.13 -12.81
N HIS A 62 -2.43 -2.28 -13.43
CA HIS A 62 -1.61 -3.31 -12.80
C HIS A 62 -0.17 -2.89 -12.53
N LYS A 63 0.42 -2.00 -13.34
CA LYS A 63 1.80 -1.52 -13.18
C LYS A 63 2.09 -1.00 -11.76
N TRP A 64 1.12 -0.33 -11.15
CA TRP A 64 1.25 0.34 -9.85
C TRP A 64 0.94 -0.57 -8.67
N GLY A 65 0.33 -1.72 -8.96
CA GLY A 65 -0.04 -2.75 -8.00
C GLY A 65 0.80 -4.03 -8.09
N CYS A 66 1.87 -4.01 -8.91
CA CYS A 66 2.67 -5.18 -9.20
C CYS A 66 4.04 -5.11 -8.53
N SER A 67 4.26 -6.01 -7.56
CA SER A 67 5.53 -6.28 -6.88
C SER A 67 5.86 -7.78 -6.90
N SER A 68 7.14 -8.10 -6.75
CA SER A 68 7.67 -9.47 -6.80
C SER A 68 7.36 -10.28 -5.54
N LEU A 69 7.16 -11.60 -5.68
CA LEU A 69 7.09 -12.54 -4.56
C LEU A 69 8.47 -12.92 -3.98
N VAL A 70 9.56 -12.49 -4.61
CA VAL A 70 10.91 -12.69 -4.11
C VAL A 70 11.17 -11.72 -2.94
N VAL A 71 11.69 -12.27 -1.85
CA VAL A 71 12.10 -11.57 -0.64
C VAL A 71 13.61 -11.64 -0.57
N GLU A 72 14.27 -10.49 -0.65
CA GLU A 72 15.67 -10.31 -0.25
C GLU A 72 15.66 -10.08 1.27
N LYS A 73 16.18 -11.03 2.06
CA LYS A 73 15.97 -11.02 3.53
C LYS A 73 16.50 -9.74 4.20
N ASP A 74 17.61 -9.22 3.69
CA ASP A 74 18.26 -7.98 4.13
C ASP A 74 17.48 -6.71 3.76
N LYS A 75 16.46 -6.80 2.89
CA LYS A 75 15.65 -5.66 2.43
C LYS A 75 14.15 -5.87 2.61
N ALA A 76 13.77 -6.95 3.29
CA ALA A 76 12.37 -7.27 3.55
C ALA A 76 11.70 -6.19 4.40
N PHE A 77 12.46 -5.62 5.35
CA PHE A 77 12.06 -4.57 6.26
C PHE A 77 12.99 -3.36 6.09
N LEU A 78 12.50 -2.19 6.44
CA LEU A 78 13.35 -1.01 6.59
C LEU A 78 14.13 -1.11 7.90
N GLU A 79 15.35 -0.56 7.89
CA GLU A 79 16.16 -0.43 9.10
C GLU A 79 15.44 0.42 10.15
N PRO A 80 15.39 -0.01 11.43
CA PRO A 80 14.77 0.77 12.50
C PRO A 80 15.41 2.15 12.66
N ASP A 81 14.56 3.16 12.77
CA ASP A 81 14.88 4.56 12.94
C ASP A 81 13.77 5.18 13.80
N PRO A 82 13.94 5.15 15.13
CA PRO A 82 12.93 5.64 16.06
C PRO A 82 12.67 7.15 15.94
N GLU A 83 13.67 7.93 15.50
CA GLU A 83 13.54 9.37 15.36
C GLU A 83 12.70 9.73 14.14
N GLU A 84 12.97 9.10 12.99
CA GLU A 84 12.13 9.19 11.81
C GLU A 84 10.71 8.72 12.13
N LEU A 85 10.56 7.54 12.75
CA LEU A 85 9.25 6.98 13.08
C LEU A 85 8.43 7.96 13.93
N LYS A 86 9.02 8.51 14.99
CA LYS A 86 8.36 9.47 15.88
C LYS A 86 7.97 10.75 15.12
N LYS A 87 8.85 11.28 14.27
CA LYS A 87 8.56 12.46 13.45
C LYS A 87 7.36 12.22 12.53
N LEU A 88 7.31 11.06 11.86
CA LEU A 88 6.20 10.71 10.96
C LEU A 88 4.88 10.51 11.73
N GLU A 89 4.95 9.83 12.88
CA GLU A 89 3.82 9.67 13.80
C GLU A 89 3.26 11.03 14.24
N ASP A 90 4.13 11.89 14.76
CA ASP A 90 3.77 13.21 15.24
C ASP A 90 3.03 14.03 14.18
N VAL A 91 3.52 14.04 12.93
CA VAL A 91 2.87 14.78 11.83
C VAL A 91 1.49 14.21 11.49
N VAL A 92 1.38 12.89 11.34
CA VAL A 92 0.12 12.24 10.93
C VAL A 92 -0.94 12.31 12.03
N VAL A 93 -0.55 12.10 13.29
CA VAL A 93 -1.45 12.18 14.44
C VAL A 93 -1.89 13.63 14.69
N ARG A 94 -0.98 14.62 14.58
CA ARG A 94 -1.38 16.05 14.65
C ARG A 94 -2.36 16.42 13.54
N TRP A 95 -2.08 16.02 12.30
CA TRP A 95 -2.99 16.24 11.18
C TRP A 95 -4.37 15.63 11.46
N HIS A 96 -4.43 14.40 11.94
CA HIS A 96 -5.69 13.73 12.28
C HIS A 96 -6.45 14.45 13.40
N ALA A 97 -5.75 14.89 14.45
CA ALA A 97 -6.35 15.65 15.54
C ALA A 97 -6.88 17.02 15.08
N ALA A 98 -6.21 17.68 14.13
CA ALA A 98 -6.69 18.91 13.52
C ALA A 98 -7.95 18.66 12.67
N PHE A 99 -7.94 17.57 11.90
CA PHE A 99 -9.09 17.15 11.09
C PHE A 99 -10.33 16.84 11.95
N GLU A 100 -10.19 16.11 13.05
CA GLU A 100 -11.32 15.76 13.94
C GLU A 100 -11.96 16.97 14.64
N LYS A 101 -11.24 18.09 14.78
CA LYS A 101 -11.77 19.34 15.36
C LYS A 101 -12.68 20.11 14.39
N LEU A 102 -12.73 19.71 13.13
CA LEU A 102 -13.53 20.39 12.13
C LEU A 102 -15.03 20.12 12.34
N PRO A 103 -15.90 21.11 12.10
CA PRO A 103 -17.34 20.90 12.20
C PRO A 103 -17.81 19.85 11.18
N ARG A 104 -18.51 18.81 11.64
CA ARG A 104 -19.06 17.74 10.77
C ARG A 104 -20.09 18.26 9.76
N GLU A 105 -20.64 19.45 9.99
CA GLU A 105 -21.72 20.08 9.21
C GLU A 105 -21.23 21.19 8.25
N THR A 106 -19.95 21.25 7.89
CA THR A 106 -19.53 22.24 6.88
C THR A 106 -20.24 22.02 5.52
N PRO A 107 -20.67 23.10 4.85
CA PRO A 107 -21.79 23.06 3.90
C PRO A 107 -21.48 22.28 2.63
N SER A 108 -22.53 21.74 2.00
CA SER A 108 -22.53 21.15 0.67
C SER A 108 -21.85 22.05 -0.36
N SER A 109 -20.55 21.94 -0.58
CA SER A 109 -19.89 22.59 -1.71
C SER A 109 -18.52 22.00 -1.98
N ARG A 110 -18.16 22.02 -3.25
CA ARG A 110 -16.83 21.77 -3.82
C ARG A 110 -15.68 22.58 -3.19
N ALA A 111 -15.91 23.39 -2.15
CA ALA A 111 -14.96 24.41 -1.67
C ALA A 111 -14.07 23.96 -0.51
N TRP A 112 -14.53 23.05 0.37
CA TRP A 112 -13.71 22.62 1.50
C TRP A 112 -12.82 21.42 1.13
N LYS A 113 -11.53 21.51 1.46
CA LYS A 113 -10.51 20.52 1.11
C LYS A 113 -9.61 20.27 2.31
N ALA A 114 -9.41 19.00 2.67
CA ALA A 114 -8.51 18.66 3.78
C ALA A 114 -7.07 19.14 3.53
N SER A 115 -6.63 19.25 2.27
CA SER A 115 -5.33 19.83 1.91
C SER A 115 -5.15 21.30 2.30
N SER A 116 -6.23 22.02 2.62
CA SER A 116 -6.18 23.42 3.08
C SER A 116 -5.75 23.56 4.54
N LEU A 117 -5.70 22.47 5.31
CA LEU A 117 -5.20 22.48 6.68
C LEU A 117 -3.69 22.85 6.68
N PRO A 118 -3.22 23.71 7.60
CA PRO A 118 -1.80 23.98 7.79
C PRO A 118 -0.99 22.69 8.00
N GLU A 119 -1.54 21.74 8.77
CA GLU A 119 -0.95 20.44 9.07
C GLU A 119 -0.78 19.58 7.81
N SER A 120 -1.59 19.80 6.77
CA SER A 120 -1.39 19.13 5.48
C SER A 120 -0.12 19.60 4.78
N GLN A 121 0.30 20.84 4.99
CA GLN A 121 1.55 21.33 4.38
C GLN A 121 2.78 20.66 5.01
N GLU A 122 2.72 20.30 6.30
CA GLU A 122 3.78 19.54 6.96
C GLU A 122 4.01 18.19 6.28
N LEU A 123 2.94 17.48 5.89
CA LEU A 123 3.05 16.20 5.15
C LEU A 123 3.81 16.34 3.83
N LEU A 124 3.67 17.47 3.13
CA LEU A 124 4.36 17.74 1.86
C LEU A 124 5.83 18.14 2.05
N GLN A 125 6.18 18.64 3.23
CA GLN A 125 7.55 19.07 3.58
C GLN A 125 8.37 17.93 4.22
N LEU A 126 7.76 16.75 4.42
CA LEU A 126 8.48 15.59 4.94
C LEU A 126 9.48 15.07 3.91
N GLU A 127 10.75 15.16 4.27
CA GLU A 127 11.82 14.42 3.60
C GLU A 127 11.83 12.98 4.14
N ILE A 128 11.23 12.06 3.39
CA ILE A 128 11.18 10.63 3.73
C ILE A 128 12.06 9.90 2.71
N PRO A 129 13.13 9.21 3.14
CA PRO A 129 13.96 8.40 2.27
C PRO A 129 13.12 7.34 1.55
N SER A 130 13.01 7.45 0.23
CA SER A 130 12.32 6.44 -0.58
C SER A 130 13.14 5.16 -0.72
N GLY A 131 14.44 5.19 -0.43
CA GLY A 131 15.37 4.10 -0.75
C GLY A 131 15.46 3.82 -2.26
N SER A 132 16.33 2.88 -2.64
CA SER A 132 16.60 2.55 -4.05
C SER A 132 15.53 1.68 -4.73
N SER A 133 14.69 0.98 -3.97
CA SER A 133 13.68 0.06 -4.51
C SER A 133 12.37 0.74 -4.97
N TYR A 134 12.09 1.95 -4.50
CA TYR A 134 10.81 2.61 -4.71
C TYR A 134 10.78 3.41 -6.03
N THR A 135 10.55 2.72 -7.15
CA THR A 135 10.72 3.28 -8.52
C THR A 135 9.43 3.41 -9.33
N ARG A 136 8.28 2.94 -8.82
CA ARG A 136 7.03 2.78 -9.61
C ARG A 136 5.91 3.72 -9.15
N LEU A 137 6.14 5.03 -9.24
CA LEU A 137 5.12 6.05 -8.91
C LEU A 137 4.00 6.10 -9.96
N PRO A 138 2.70 6.16 -9.57
CA PRO A 138 1.57 6.30 -10.49
C PRO A 138 1.76 7.41 -11.53
N GLN A 139 1.19 7.25 -12.73
CA GLN A 139 1.38 8.22 -13.83
C GLN A 139 0.97 9.65 -13.46
N ASP A 140 0.00 9.79 -12.57
CA ASP A 140 -0.59 11.01 -12.06
C ASP A 140 -0.06 11.42 -10.66
N HIS A 141 1.03 10.80 -10.17
CA HIS A 141 1.56 11.09 -8.83
C HIS A 141 1.92 12.58 -8.61
N THR A 142 2.29 13.30 -9.67
CA THR A 142 2.55 14.75 -9.61
C THR A 142 1.27 15.59 -9.53
N THR A 143 0.13 15.03 -9.95
CA THR A 143 -1.19 15.70 -9.86
C THR A 143 -1.75 15.63 -8.44
N TYR A 144 -1.38 14.58 -7.70
CA TYR A 144 -1.88 14.29 -6.36
C TYR A 144 -0.71 14.29 -5.35
N PRO A 145 -0.36 15.46 -4.79
CA PRO A 145 0.91 15.68 -4.09
C PRO A 145 1.06 14.84 -2.82
N PHE A 146 -0.06 14.40 -2.21
CA PHE A 146 -0.05 13.61 -0.98
C PHE A 146 0.19 12.12 -1.19
N ARG A 147 0.05 11.57 -2.42
CA ARG A 147 0.17 10.12 -2.64
C ARG A 147 1.55 9.60 -2.27
N LEU A 148 2.60 10.33 -2.65
CA LEU A 148 3.98 9.93 -2.35
C LEU A 148 4.27 9.96 -0.84
N PRO A 149 4.09 11.10 -0.12
CA PRO A 149 4.30 11.13 1.33
C PRO A 149 3.51 10.06 2.07
N LEU A 150 2.21 9.91 1.77
CA LEU A 150 1.37 8.92 2.43
C LEU A 150 1.84 7.49 2.16
N THR A 151 2.30 7.20 0.93
CA THR A 151 2.83 5.86 0.62
C THR A 151 4.14 5.59 1.35
N LEU A 152 5.04 6.58 1.47
CA LEU A 152 6.30 6.43 2.18
C LEU A 152 6.09 6.28 3.69
N ILE A 153 5.14 7.03 4.27
CA ILE A 153 4.72 6.83 5.65
C ILE A 153 4.14 5.43 5.84
N ALA A 154 3.23 5.00 4.95
CA ALA A 154 2.66 3.65 5.01
C ALA A 154 3.73 2.57 4.96
N ARG A 155 4.72 2.72 4.08
CA ARG A 155 5.87 1.82 3.99
C ARG A 155 6.66 1.74 5.30
N ARG A 156 6.95 2.90 5.89
CA ARG A 156 7.70 2.97 7.15
C ARG A 156 6.92 2.35 8.30
N PHE A 157 5.67 2.77 8.48
CA PHE A 157 4.77 2.26 9.51
C PHE A 157 4.55 0.76 9.38
N THR A 158 4.34 0.26 8.16
CA THR A 158 4.11 -1.17 7.93
C THR A 158 5.36 -2.00 8.22
N SER A 159 6.55 -1.50 7.84
CA SER A 159 7.80 -2.19 8.15
C SER A 159 8.01 -2.29 9.66
N GLU A 160 7.83 -1.19 10.39
CA GLU A 160 8.02 -1.17 11.83
C GLU A 160 6.94 -1.97 12.59
N MET A 161 5.67 -1.84 12.18
CA MET A 161 4.57 -2.58 12.80
C MET A 161 4.75 -4.09 12.70
N LEU A 162 5.27 -4.55 11.56
CA LEU A 162 5.41 -5.99 11.30
C LEU A 162 6.76 -6.55 11.74
N SER A 163 7.79 -5.72 11.90
CA SER A 163 9.13 -6.16 12.33
C SER A 163 9.10 -6.73 13.76
N SER A 164 8.25 -6.20 14.64
CA SER A 164 8.09 -6.64 16.02
C SER A 164 7.30 -7.95 16.17
N LEU A 165 6.57 -8.37 15.15
CA LEU A 165 5.74 -9.57 15.20
C LEU A 165 6.55 -10.86 15.08
N SER A 166 6.14 -11.89 15.83
CA SER A 166 6.68 -13.24 15.72
C SER A 166 6.37 -13.86 14.34
N PRO A 167 7.11 -14.91 13.93
CA PRO A 167 6.82 -15.63 12.68
C PRO A 167 5.39 -16.22 12.63
N GLU A 168 4.89 -16.70 13.77
CA GLU A 168 3.52 -17.20 13.90
C GLU A 168 2.50 -16.08 13.70
N ALA A 169 2.68 -14.95 14.40
CA ALA A 169 1.82 -13.79 14.28
C ALA A 169 1.75 -13.27 12.84
N ARG A 170 2.89 -13.19 12.15
CA ARG A 170 2.96 -12.82 10.73
C ARG A 170 2.21 -13.81 9.84
N THR A 171 2.30 -15.11 10.13
CA THR A 171 1.59 -16.14 9.36
C THR A 171 0.08 -16.02 9.51
N VAL A 172 -0.41 -15.88 10.75
CA VAL A 172 -1.84 -15.70 11.04
C VAL A 172 -2.37 -14.42 10.39
N LEU A 173 -1.69 -13.30 10.63
CA LEU A 173 -2.05 -12.00 10.05
C LEU A 173 -2.04 -12.04 8.52
N GLY A 174 -1.04 -12.67 7.89
CA GLY A 174 -0.97 -12.85 6.44
C GLY A 174 -2.16 -13.61 5.87
N GLY A 175 -2.72 -14.57 6.61
CA GLY A 175 -3.97 -15.23 6.27
C GLY A 175 -5.14 -14.26 6.21
N TYR A 176 -5.35 -13.49 7.29
CA TYR A 176 -6.43 -12.49 7.38
C TYR A 176 -6.32 -11.40 6.32
N ILE A 177 -5.12 -10.85 6.12
CA ILE A 177 -4.86 -9.85 5.08
C ILE A 177 -5.22 -10.40 3.70
N THR A 178 -4.91 -11.67 3.42
CA THR A 178 -5.30 -12.29 2.14
C THR A 178 -6.81 -12.38 2.00
N THR A 179 -7.51 -12.82 3.05
CA THR A 179 -8.99 -12.92 3.03
C THR A 179 -9.66 -11.57 2.77
N CYS A 180 -9.24 -10.51 3.46
CA CYS A 180 -9.81 -9.17 3.30
C CYS A 180 -9.29 -8.45 2.04
N GLY A 181 -8.07 -8.75 1.63
CA GLY A 181 -7.31 -7.99 0.64
C GLY A 181 -7.38 -8.51 -0.79
N HIS A 182 -7.86 -9.74 -1.00
CA HIS A 182 -7.84 -10.36 -2.33
C HIS A 182 -9.04 -9.98 -3.22
N ASN A 183 -10.12 -9.43 -2.62
CA ASN A 183 -11.31 -8.95 -3.33
C ASN A 183 -11.64 -7.49 -2.94
N PRO A 184 -10.77 -6.53 -3.30
CA PRO A 184 -11.01 -5.12 -3.00
C PRO A 184 -12.30 -4.59 -3.63
N PRO A 185 -12.93 -3.55 -3.03
CA PRO A 185 -13.91 -2.73 -3.72
C PRO A 185 -13.27 -2.09 -4.97
N LYS A 186 -13.73 -2.50 -6.15
CA LYS A 186 -13.28 -1.96 -7.44
C LYS A 186 -13.94 -0.59 -7.69
N PRO A 187 -13.35 0.27 -8.55
CA PRO A 187 -12.13 0.08 -9.35
C PRO A 187 -10.84 0.64 -8.72
N HIS A 188 -10.89 1.21 -7.51
CA HIS A 188 -9.82 2.09 -7.02
C HIS A 188 -8.66 1.38 -6.29
N PHE A 189 -8.80 0.10 -5.99
CA PHE A 189 -7.87 -0.64 -5.15
C PHE A 189 -7.19 -1.79 -5.89
N THR A 190 -5.87 -1.89 -5.70
CA THR A 190 -5.11 -3.09 -6.08
C THR A 190 -5.36 -4.18 -5.05
N LYS A 191 -5.43 -5.44 -5.49
CA LYS A 191 -5.38 -6.59 -4.59
C LYS A 191 -4.12 -6.54 -3.73
N ILE A 192 -4.23 -7.02 -2.49
CA ILE A 192 -3.06 -7.28 -1.66
C ILE A 192 -3.01 -8.74 -1.25
N TYR A 193 -1.79 -9.26 -1.16
CA TYR A 193 -1.52 -10.63 -0.75
C TYR A 193 -0.79 -10.64 0.58
N GLY A 194 -1.42 -11.22 1.60
CA GLY A 194 -0.95 -11.09 2.98
C GLY A 194 0.46 -11.62 3.23
N PRO A 195 0.86 -12.81 2.74
CA PRO A 195 2.25 -13.28 2.85
C PRO A 195 3.28 -12.30 2.29
N LYS A 196 2.89 -11.50 1.29
CA LYS A 196 3.75 -10.44 0.76
C LYS A 196 3.81 -9.23 1.69
N VAL A 197 2.66 -8.79 2.23
CA VAL A 197 2.60 -7.69 3.20
C VAL A 197 3.45 -7.98 4.44
N VAL A 198 3.35 -9.20 5.00
CA VAL A 198 4.09 -9.58 6.23
C VAL A 198 5.51 -10.06 5.98
N GLY A 199 5.82 -10.53 4.76
CA GLY A 199 7.12 -11.09 4.41
C GLY A 199 8.10 -10.08 3.82
N LYS A 200 7.60 -9.01 3.21
CA LYS A 200 8.43 -7.95 2.58
C LYS A 200 7.75 -6.57 2.59
N PRO A 201 7.35 -6.07 3.77
CA PRO A 201 6.62 -4.81 3.87
C PRO A 201 7.36 -3.59 3.32
N ALA A 202 8.68 -3.64 3.14
CA ALA A 202 9.45 -2.55 2.57
C ALA A 202 9.43 -2.49 1.02
N ASP A 203 8.91 -3.50 0.34
CA ASP A 203 8.96 -3.63 -1.13
C ASP A 203 7.59 -4.00 -1.75
N LEU A 204 6.52 -3.47 -1.16
CA LEU A 204 5.19 -3.46 -1.78
C LEU A 204 5.11 -2.37 -2.87
N ALA A 205 4.22 -2.57 -3.85
CA ALA A 205 3.95 -1.55 -4.86
C ALA A 205 3.03 -0.45 -4.29
N PRO A 206 3.05 0.79 -4.84
CA PRO A 206 2.25 1.89 -4.29
C PRO A 206 0.75 1.63 -4.24
N GLY A 207 0.20 0.91 -5.23
CA GLY A 207 -1.20 0.50 -5.25
C GLY A 207 -1.55 -0.49 -4.13
N GLU A 208 -0.57 -1.25 -3.64
CA GLU A 208 -0.76 -2.16 -2.52
C GLU A 208 -0.73 -1.41 -1.20
N TYR A 209 0.17 -0.45 -1.00
CA TYR A 209 0.13 0.44 0.17
C TYR A 209 -1.18 1.22 0.22
N ASN A 210 -1.67 1.69 -0.93
CA ASN A 210 -2.95 2.39 -1.02
C ASN A 210 -4.10 1.56 -0.42
N PHE A 211 -4.20 0.28 -0.79
CA PHE A 211 -5.24 -0.58 -0.22
C PHE A 211 -4.92 -1.02 1.20
N TRP A 212 -3.65 -1.28 1.50
CA TRP A 212 -3.20 -1.63 2.85
C TRP A 212 -3.55 -0.55 3.87
N MET A 213 -3.39 0.74 3.57
CA MET A 213 -3.82 1.82 4.46
C MET A 213 -5.33 1.79 4.77
N THR A 214 -6.15 1.21 3.89
CA THR A 214 -7.58 0.99 4.17
C THR A 214 -7.79 -0.20 5.13
N LEU A 215 -6.98 -1.25 5.01
CA LEU A 215 -7.15 -2.48 5.81
C LEU A 215 -6.43 -2.45 7.16
N ALA A 216 -5.27 -1.80 7.25
CA ALA A 216 -4.41 -1.81 8.42
C ALA A 216 -5.12 -1.40 9.72
N PRO A 217 -5.96 -0.34 9.77
CA PRO A 217 -6.67 0.03 11.00
C PRO A 217 -7.58 -1.08 11.51
N TYR A 218 -8.24 -1.82 10.60
CA TYR A 218 -9.08 -2.95 10.97
C TYR A 218 -8.25 -4.12 11.49
N MET A 219 -7.05 -4.33 10.96
CA MET A 219 -6.16 -5.37 11.47
C MET A 219 -5.67 -5.01 12.88
N THR A 220 -5.32 -3.74 13.13
CA THR A 220 -4.75 -3.33 14.42
C THR A 220 -5.73 -3.40 15.59
N ILE A 221 -7.04 -3.40 15.35
CA ILE A 221 -8.07 -3.49 16.40
C ILE A 221 -8.60 -4.90 16.62
N GLN A 222 -8.27 -5.83 15.72
CA GLN A 222 -8.76 -7.20 15.82
C GLN A 222 -7.89 -8.01 16.78
N ASP A 223 -8.55 -8.80 17.61
CA ASP A 223 -7.89 -9.81 18.42
C ASP A 223 -7.64 -11.06 17.58
N PHE A 224 -6.36 -11.33 17.30
CA PHE A 224 -5.92 -12.54 16.60
C PHE A 224 -5.38 -13.60 17.56
N GLY A 225 -5.36 -13.35 18.87
CA GLY A 225 -4.79 -14.20 19.91
C GLY A 225 -3.25 -14.31 19.91
N VAL A 226 -2.60 -13.94 18.81
CA VAL A 226 -1.14 -14.04 18.61
C VAL A 226 -0.48 -12.71 18.23
N CYS A 227 -1.26 -11.64 18.10
CA CYS A 227 -0.80 -10.32 17.69
C CYS A 227 -1.15 -9.28 18.75
N GLU A 228 -0.20 -8.42 19.11
CA GLU A 228 -0.45 -7.21 19.89
C GLU A 228 0.01 -5.99 19.10
N PHE A 229 -0.89 -5.06 18.84
CA PHE A 229 -0.61 -3.88 18.03
C PHE A 229 -0.48 -2.60 18.85
N GLY A 230 -0.96 -2.56 20.10
CA GLY A 230 -0.81 -1.40 20.99
C GLY A 230 -1.16 -0.08 20.30
N GLU A 231 -0.22 0.86 20.29
CA GLU A 231 -0.38 2.20 19.70
C GLU A 231 -0.54 2.21 18.17
N TRP A 232 -0.29 1.09 17.48
CA TRP A 232 -0.42 1.03 16.02
C TRP A 232 -1.83 1.27 15.53
N GLU A 233 -2.85 1.01 16.35
CA GLU A 233 -4.23 1.39 16.04
C GLU A 233 -4.33 2.89 15.72
N VAL A 234 -3.79 3.73 16.61
CA VAL A 234 -3.89 5.20 16.49
C VAL A 234 -3.12 5.67 15.25
N ARG A 235 -1.91 5.14 15.04
CA ARG A 235 -1.04 5.46 13.90
C ARG A 235 -1.70 5.09 12.57
N MET A 236 -2.20 3.86 12.46
CA MET A 236 -2.82 3.37 11.23
C MET A 236 -4.16 4.06 10.96
N ARG A 237 -4.97 4.32 11.99
CA ARG A 237 -6.21 5.08 11.86
C ARG A 237 -5.95 6.49 11.33
N ALA A 238 -5.01 7.21 11.93
CA ALA A 238 -4.66 8.57 11.50
C ALA A 238 -4.17 8.59 10.03
N LEU A 239 -3.32 7.63 9.65
CA LEU A 239 -2.85 7.48 8.27
C LEU A 239 -3.98 7.13 7.30
N ALA A 240 -4.89 6.24 7.69
CA ALA A 240 -6.03 5.85 6.86
C ALA A 240 -6.99 7.01 6.61
N THR A 241 -7.27 7.83 7.64
CA THR A 241 -8.06 9.05 7.50
C THR A 241 -7.36 10.04 6.56
N ALA A 242 -6.05 10.25 6.72
CA ALA A 242 -5.26 11.10 5.82
C ALA A 242 -5.35 10.61 4.37
N ARG A 243 -5.25 9.30 4.15
CA ARG A 243 -5.45 8.68 2.84
C ARG A 243 -6.84 8.97 2.29
N VAL A 244 -7.92 8.83 3.07
CA VAL A 244 -9.28 9.08 2.56
C VAL A 244 -9.46 10.51 2.06
N PHE A 245 -8.92 11.49 2.78
CA PHE A 245 -9.19 12.91 2.49
C PHE A 245 -8.13 13.62 1.65
N LEU A 246 -6.90 13.09 1.56
CA LEU A 246 -5.79 13.74 0.85
C LEU A 246 -5.35 13.00 -0.42
N TRP A 247 -5.61 11.69 -0.55
CA TRP A 247 -5.03 10.85 -1.61
C TRP A 247 -5.38 11.30 -3.04
N ASP A 248 -6.61 11.75 -3.24
CA ASP A 248 -7.10 12.26 -4.53
C ASP A 248 -7.33 13.79 -4.51
N ASP A 249 -6.80 14.48 -3.50
CA ASP A 249 -6.86 15.93 -3.48
C ASP A 249 -5.78 16.51 -4.41
N ARG A 250 -6.23 17.31 -5.38
CA ARG A 250 -5.35 17.87 -6.42
C ARG A 250 -4.58 19.08 -5.89
N ASN A 251 -3.34 19.22 -6.32
CA ASN A 251 -2.58 20.45 -6.12
C ASN A 251 -3.25 21.61 -6.88
N LEU A 252 -4.05 22.44 -6.21
CA LEU A 252 -4.70 23.59 -6.84
C LEU A 252 -3.74 24.73 -7.17
N ASN A 253 -2.49 24.66 -6.70
CA ASN A 253 -1.45 25.64 -7.04
C ASN A 253 -0.83 25.37 -8.42
N GLY A 254 -1.13 24.23 -9.05
CA GLY A 254 -0.90 24.01 -10.48
C GLY A 254 -2.06 24.55 -11.28
N LYS A 255 -2.02 25.85 -11.62
CA LYS A 255 -2.91 26.42 -12.64
C LYS A 255 -2.88 25.53 -13.90
N LYS A 256 -4.07 25.34 -14.48
CA LYS A 256 -4.26 24.79 -15.83
C LYS A 256 -3.38 25.50 -16.84
#